data_AF-A0A7Y4P2E1-F1
#
_entry.id   AF-A0A7Y4P2E1-F1
#
_cell.length_a   1.000
_cell.length_b   1.000
_cell.length_c   1.000
_cell.angle_alpha   90.00
_cell.angle_beta   90.00
_cell.angle_gamma   90.00
#
_symmetry.space_group_name_H-M   'P 1'
#
loop_
_entity.id
_entity.type
_entity.pdbx_description
1 polymer ?
#
loop_
_entity_poly.entity_id
_entity_poly.type
_entity_poly.pdbx_seq_one_letter_code
_entity_poly.pdbx_strand_id
1 'polypeptide(L)'
;MTDIPLAAYSALLHSDNVATVCRALNMYQVAAAYTQLSGGNPLEELADDTRQVALQILARPPAPGDTDVPAGFDHVSALNVLTTLAHPEDAAAITQATAPSTDPQIQALARLIHEKLT
;
A
#
# COMPACT_ATOMS: atom_id res chain seq x y z
N MET A 1 20.30 5.80 -12.66
CA MET A 1 19.25 5.23 -11.81
C MET A 1 18.41 4.38 -12.75
N THR A 2 18.33 3.07 -12.55
CA THR A 2 17.60 2.20 -13.48
C THR A 2 16.12 2.44 -13.26
N ASP A 3 15.46 3.13 -14.18
CA ASP A 3 14.01 3.35 -14.12
C ASP A 3 13.32 1.99 -13.98
N ILE A 4 12.40 1.88 -13.01
CA ILE A 4 11.54 0.70 -12.92
C ILE A 4 10.62 0.75 -14.14
N PRO A 5 10.66 -0.23 -15.06
CA PRO A 5 9.73 -0.21 -16.19
C PRO A 5 8.30 -0.34 -15.66
N LEU A 6 7.41 0.59 -16.06
CA LEU A 6 6.00 0.59 -15.64
C LEU A 6 5.31 -0.76 -15.87
N ALA A 7 5.63 -1.43 -16.98
CA ALA A 7 5.12 -2.77 -17.29
C ALA A 7 5.58 -3.83 -16.26
N ALA A 8 6.83 -3.76 -15.80
CA ALA A 8 7.35 -4.67 -14.79
C ALA A 8 6.69 -4.41 -13.44
N TYR A 9 6.50 -3.14 -13.06
CA TYR A 9 5.77 -2.78 -11.85
C TYR A 9 4.32 -3.30 -11.89
N SER A 10 3.60 -3.03 -12.98
CA SER A 10 2.21 -3.47 -13.17
C SER A 10 2.09 -4.99 -13.11
N ALA A 11 3.04 -5.74 -13.67
CA ALA A 11 3.06 -7.20 -13.58
C ALA A 11 3.23 -7.71 -12.14
N LEU A 12 4.03 -7.02 -11.30
CA LEU A 12 4.17 -7.35 -9.88
C LEU A 12 2.89 -7.00 -9.10
N LEU A 13 2.31 -5.82 -9.39
CA LEU A 13 1.10 -5.32 -8.72
C LEU A 13 -0.11 -6.23 -8.93
N HIS A 14 -0.23 -6.86 -10.10
CA HIS A 14 -1.33 -7.75 -10.45
C HIS A 14 -1.01 -9.24 -10.30
N SER A 15 0.06 -9.58 -9.57
CA SER A 15 0.42 -10.98 -9.35
C SER A 15 -0.60 -11.69 -8.46
N ASP A 16 -0.87 -12.97 -8.75
CA ASP A 16 -1.65 -13.83 -7.84
C ASP A 16 -0.89 -14.14 -6.53
N ASN A 17 0.41 -13.83 -6.47
CA ASN A 17 1.21 -13.99 -5.27
C ASN A 17 1.17 -12.72 -4.41
N VAL A 18 0.50 -12.79 -3.26
CA VAL A 18 0.36 -11.66 -2.31
C VAL A 18 1.70 -11.06 -1.92
N ALA A 19 2.75 -11.86 -1.69
CA ALA A 19 4.07 -11.34 -1.34
C ALA A 19 4.68 -10.49 -2.47
N THR A 20 4.41 -10.87 -3.73
CA THR A 20 4.81 -10.09 -4.92
C THR A 20 4.06 -8.76 -4.99
N VAL A 21 2.76 -8.77 -4.73
CA VAL A 21 1.95 -7.54 -4.68
C VAL A 21 2.45 -6.61 -3.57
N CYS A 22 2.67 -7.12 -2.35
CA CYS A 22 3.22 -6.33 -1.24
C CYS A 22 4.57 -5.70 -1.59
N ARG A 23 5.42 -6.43 -2.34
CA ARG A 23 6.68 -5.87 -2.85
C ARG A 23 6.44 -4.71 -3.80
N ALA A 24 5.46 -4.79 -4.70
CA ALA A 24 5.08 -3.67 -5.57
C ALA A 24 4.57 -2.47 -4.76
N LEU A 25 3.70 -2.67 -3.77
CA LEU A 25 3.22 -1.57 -2.91
C LEU A 25 4.37 -0.88 -2.16
N ASN A 26 5.28 -1.66 -1.59
CA ASN A 26 6.45 -1.13 -0.89
C ASN A 26 7.41 -0.40 -1.85
N MET A 27 7.56 -0.89 -3.10
CA MET A 27 8.33 -0.20 -4.14
C MET A 27 7.75 1.17 -4.48
N TYR A 28 6.42 1.29 -4.60
CA TYR A 28 5.77 2.58 -4.80
C TYR A 28 6.03 3.53 -3.65
N GLN A 29 5.88 3.05 -2.41
CA GLN A 29 6.11 3.87 -1.22
C GLN A 29 7.55 4.39 -1.15
N VAL A 30 8.53 3.53 -1.46
CA VAL A 30 9.94 3.94 -1.54
C VAL A 30 10.13 4.99 -2.63
N ALA A 31 9.60 4.77 -3.83
CA ALA A 31 9.73 5.73 -4.94
C ALA A 31 9.07 7.08 -4.60
N ALA A 32 7.92 7.07 -3.93
CA ALA A 32 7.23 8.27 -3.47
C ALA A 32 8.05 9.05 -2.43
N ALA A 33 8.75 8.37 -1.52
CA ALA A 33 9.61 9.02 -0.52
C ALA A 33 10.80 9.78 -1.13
N TYR A 34 11.25 9.38 -2.33
CA TYR A 34 12.37 10.02 -3.02
C TYR A 34 11.96 11.10 -4.03
N THR A 35 10.67 11.40 -4.15
CA THR A 35 10.11 12.40 -5.10
C THR A 35 10.78 13.76 -5.02
N GLN A 36 11.12 14.24 -3.82
CA GLN A 36 11.81 15.54 -3.63
C GLN A 36 13.23 15.57 -4.21
N LEU A 37 13.85 14.40 -4.42
CA LEU A 37 15.22 14.27 -4.91
C LEU A 37 15.28 13.90 -6.41
N SER A 38 14.23 13.26 -6.95
CA SER A 38 14.21 12.73 -8.32
C SER A 38 13.37 13.53 -9.33
N GLY A 39 12.65 14.58 -8.90
CA GLY A 39 11.80 15.38 -9.79
C GLY A 39 10.44 14.75 -10.12
N GLY A 40 10.00 13.78 -9.31
CA GLY A 40 8.73 13.06 -9.47
C GLY A 40 8.83 11.59 -9.07
N ASN A 41 7.68 10.93 -8.90
CA ASN A 41 7.63 9.49 -8.66
C ASN A 41 7.63 8.79 -10.03
N PRO A 42 8.61 7.93 -10.37
CA PRO A 42 8.63 7.23 -11.65
C PRO A 42 7.42 6.31 -11.87
N LEU A 43 6.64 6.03 -10.84
CA LEU A 43 5.45 5.19 -10.87
C LEU A 43 4.14 5.99 -10.81
N GLU A 44 4.18 7.33 -10.90
CA GLU A 44 3.01 8.20 -10.76
C GLU A 44 1.89 7.87 -11.76
N GLU A 45 2.23 7.42 -12.98
CA GLU A 45 1.26 6.96 -13.99
C GLU A 45 0.41 5.76 -13.52
N LEU A 46 0.87 5.01 -12.51
CA LEU A 46 0.19 3.85 -11.94
C LEU A 46 -0.34 4.13 -10.51
N ALA A 47 -0.40 5.39 -10.08
CA ALA A 47 -0.85 5.78 -8.75
C ALA A 47 -2.27 5.29 -8.44
N ASP A 48 -3.22 5.56 -9.34
CA ASP A 48 -4.63 5.16 -9.16
C ASP A 48 -4.79 3.65 -9.06
N ASP A 49 -4.09 2.90 -9.93
CA ASP A 49 -4.13 1.45 -9.96
C ASP A 49 -3.51 0.85 -8.69
N THR A 50 -2.37 1.40 -8.26
CA THR A 50 -1.71 1.05 -6.99
C THR A 50 -2.64 1.28 -5.80
N ARG A 51 -3.35 2.41 -5.77
CA ARG A 51 -4.35 2.70 -4.73
C ARG A 51 -5.45 1.66 -4.73
N GLN A 52 -6.04 1.35 -5.89
CA GLN A 52 -7.12 0.39 -6.01
C GLN A 52 -6.70 -1.00 -5.53
N VAL A 53 -5.50 -1.47 -5.90
CA VAL A 53 -4.97 -2.75 -5.43
C VAL A 53 -4.73 -2.75 -3.91
N ALA A 54 -4.22 -1.66 -3.34
CA ALA A 54 -4.07 -1.54 -1.89
C ALA A 54 -5.42 -1.63 -1.16
N LEU A 55 -6.46 -0.95 -1.67
CA LEU A 55 -7.82 -1.04 -1.12
C LEU A 55 -8.42 -2.45 -1.24
N GLN A 56 -8.15 -3.14 -2.37
CA GLN A 56 -8.58 -4.52 -2.56
C GLN A 56 -7.90 -5.50 -1.58
N ILE A 57 -6.67 -5.23 -1.17
CA ILE A 57 -6.00 -6.00 -0.10
C ILE A 57 -6.72 -5.78 1.23
N LEU A 58 -7.03 -4.52 1.58
CA LEU A 58 -7.74 -4.19 2.82
C LEU A 58 -9.17 -4.77 2.88
N ALA A 59 -9.80 -4.99 1.73
CA ALA A 59 -11.12 -5.63 1.66
C ALA A 59 -11.11 -7.13 2.02
N ARG A 60 -9.94 -7.74 2.17
CA ARG A 60 -9.76 -9.16 2.52
C ARG A 60 -9.26 -9.28 3.96
N PRO A 61 -9.47 -10.42 4.64
CA PRO A 61 -8.82 -10.67 5.93
C PRO A 61 -7.29 -10.56 5.79
N PRO A 62 -6.58 -10.02 6.80
CA PRO A 62 -5.13 -9.95 6.77
C PRO A 62 -4.50 -11.33 6.55
N ALA A 63 -3.45 -11.40 5.74
CA ALA A 63 -2.78 -12.66 5.46
C ALA A 63 -2.22 -13.29 6.75
N PRO A 64 -2.32 -14.62 6.92
CA PRO A 64 -1.65 -15.29 8.02
C PRO A 64 -0.13 -15.11 7.88
N GLY A 65 0.56 -15.02 9.00
CA GLY A 65 2.02 -14.99 9.01
C GLY A 65 2.63 -16.37 8.72
N ASP A 66 3.88 -16.37 8.29
CA ASP A 66 4.72 -17.55 8.16
C ASP A 66 6.08 -17.33 8.87
N THR A 67 7.06 -18.19 8.59
CA THR A 67 8.39 -18.13 9.21
C THR A 67 9.15 -16.83 8.90
N ASP A 68 8.91 -16.23 7.74
CA ASP A 68 9.66 -15.09 7.21
C ASP A 68 8.84 -13.80 7.18
N VAL A 69 7.51 -13.90 7.16
CA VAL A 69 6.58 -12.79 7.01
C VAL A 69 5.59 -12.73 8.19
N PRO A 70 5.52 -11.62 8.93
CA PRO A 70 4.56 -11.49 10.03
C PRO A 70 3.12 -11.47 9.52
N ALA A 71 2.18 -11.90 10.38
CA ALA A 71 0.76 -11.84 10.06
C ALA A 71 0.31 -10.39 9.79
N GLY A 72 -0.55 -10.20 8.79
CA GLY A 72 -1.04 -8.89 8.38
C GLY A 72 -0.01 -8.00 7.68
N PHE A 73 1.12 -8.55 7.23
CA PHE A 73 2.11 -7.80 6.45
C PHE A 73 1.53 -7.17 5.18
N ASP A 74 0.57 -7.84 4.55
CA ASP A 74 -0.17 -7.32 3.40
C ASP A 74 -0.98 -6.07 3.72
N HIS A 75 -1.69 -6.06 4.84
CA HIS A 75 -2.39 -4.88 5.35
C HIS A 75 -1.42 -3.75 5.69
N VAL A 76 -0.27 -4.06 6.30
CA VAL A 76 0.77 -3.06 6.58
C VAL A 76 1.32 -2.44 5.28
N SER A 77 1.63 -3.25 4.27
CA SER A 77 2.09 -2.77 2.96
C SER A 77 1.03 -1.91 2.26
N ALA A 78 -0.23 -2.34 2.27
CA ALA A 78 -1.35 -1.59 1.69
C ALA A 78 -1.56 -0.24 2.40
N LEU A 79 -1.61 -0.24 3.73
CA LEU A 79 -1.78 1.00 4.50
C LEU A 79 -0.61 1.95 4.30
N ASN A 80 0.64 1.45 4.25
CA ASN A 80 1.81 2.28 4.01
C ASN A 80 1.68 3.06 2.69
N VAL A 81 1.32 2.40 1.58
CA VAL A 81 1.18 3.11 0.31
C VAL A 81 -0.02 4.08 0.33
N LEU A 82 -1.09 3.72 1.04
CA LEU A 82 -2.27 4.57 1.22
C LEU A 82 -1.99 5.82 2.07
N THR A 83 -0.92 5.85 2.89
CA THR A 83 -0.47 7.11 3.52
C THR A 83 -0.06 8.18 2.50
N THR A 84 0.28 7.76 1.29
CA THR A 84 0.63 8.62 0.16
C THR A 84 -0.53 8.78 -0.82
N LEU A 85 -1.29 7.71 -1.06
CA LEU A 85 -2.22 7.63 -2.19
C LEU A 85 -3.71 7.69 -1.83
N ALA A 86 -4.10 7.57 -0.56
CA ALA A 86 -5.52 7.57 -0.22
C ALA A 86 -6.19 8.91 -0.53
N HIS A 87 -7.46 8.84 -0.94
CA HIS A 87 -8.33 9.99 -1.16
C HIS A 87 -9.43 10.03 -0.10
N PRO A 88 -10.11 11.18 0.09
CA PRO A 88 -11.14 11.31 1.13
C PRO A 88 -12.27 10.27 1.04
N GLU A 89 -12.65 9.83 -0.16
CA GLU A 89 -13.63 8.77 -0.38
C GLU A 89 -13.23 7.40 0.18
N ASP A 90 -11.93 7.16 0.36
CA ASP A 90 -11.39 5.89 0.85
C ASP A 90 -11.48 5.77 2.38
N ALA A 91 -11.65 6.89 3.09
CA ALA A 91 -11.55 6.96 4.55
C ALA A 91 -12.48 5.97 5.26
N ALA A 92 -13.72 5.83 4.77
CA ALA A 92 -14.70 4.91 5.36
C ALA A 92 -14.28 3.44 5.17
N ALA A 93 -13.82 3.08 3.98
CA ALA A 93 -13.38 1.72 3.67
C ALA A 93 -12.15 1.33 4.49
N ILE A 94 -11.17 2.23 4.59
CA ILE A 94 -9.96 2.02 5.40
C ILE A 94 -10.31 1.85 6.88
N THR A 95 -11.16 2.73 7.42
CA THR A 95 -11.61 2.65 8.82
C THR A 95 -12.31 1.33 9.11
N GLN A 96 -13.20 0.89 8.22
CA GLN A 96 -13.92 -0.36 8.37
C GLN A 96 -12.98 -1.57 8.32
N ALA A 97 -12.02 -1.58 7.40
CA ALA A 97 -11.06 -2.66 7.24
C ALA A 97 -10.12 -2.80 8.45
N THR A 98 -9.72 -1.69 9.07
CA THR A 98 -8.75 -1.70 10.18
C THR A 98 -9.38 -1.77 11.56
N ALA A 99 -10.69 -1.46 11.70
CA ALA A 99 -11.41 -1.52 12.97
C ALA A 99 -11.24 -2.83 13.77
N PRO A 100 -11.25 -4.03 13.17
CA PRO A 100 -11.07 -5.28 13.93
C PRO A 100 -9.62 -5.61 14.30
N SER A 101 -8.63 -4.88 13.76
CA SER A 101 -7.22 -5.21 13.98
C SER A 101 -6.75 -4.80 15.38
N THR A 102 -6.05 -5.70 16.07
CA THR A 102 -5.33 -5.38 17.33
C THR A 102 -3.85 -5.08 17.09
N ASP A 103 -3.40 -5.12 15.84
CA ASP A 103 -2.01 -4.84 15.50
C ASP A 103 -1.72 -3.33 15.65
N PRO A 104 -0.73 -2.94 16.48
CA PRO A 104 -0.46 -1.54 16.76
C PRO A 104 0.06 -0.77 15.53
N GLN A 105 0.75 -1.43 14.60
CA GLN A 105 1.25 -0.81 13.38
C GLN A 105 0.10 -0.53 12.41
N ILE A 106 -0.82 -1.49 12.22
CA ILE A 106 -2.04 -1.28 11.42
C ILE A 106 -2.85 -0.11 11.98
N GLN A 107 -3.06 -0.07 13.29
CA GLN A 107 -3.79 1.02 13.94
C GLN A 107 -3.10 2.38 13.80
N ALA A 108 -1.77 2.42 13.89
CA ALA A 108 -1.01 3.66 13.72
C ALA A 108 -1.12 4.21 12.29
N LEU A 109 -1.00 3.33 11.28
CA LEU A 109 -1.12 3.73 9.87
C LEU A 109 -2.55 4.19 9.53
N ALA A 110 -3.57 3.49 10.03
CA ALA A 110 -4.96 3.88 9.82
C ALA A 110 -5.26 5.29 10.37
N ARG A 111 -4.73 5.62 11.55
CA ARG A 111 -4.86 6.96 12.15
C ARG A 111 -4.15 8.01 11.32
N LEU A 112 -2.91 7.74 10.89
CA LEU A 112 -2.15 8.66 10.05
C LEU A 112 -2.87 8.97 8.73
N ILE A 113 -3.49 7.96 8.11
CA ILE A 113 -4.31 8.16 6.90
C ILE A 113 -5.52 9.01 7.24
N HIS A 114 -6.26 8.68 8.30
CA HIS A 114 -7.44 9.45 8.69
C HIS A 114 -7.13 10.94 8.91
N GLU A 115 -6.05 11.26 9.63
CA GLU A 115 -5.59 12.64 9.86
C GLU A 115 -5.24 13.40 8.57
N LYS A 116 -4.83 12.69 7.51
CA LYS A 116 -4.53 13.29 6.20
C LYS A 116 -5.78 13.53 5.34
N LEU A 117 -6.85 12.78 5.61
CA LEU A 117 -8.09 12.80 4.81
C LEU A 117 -9.16 13.74 5.37
N THR A 118 -8.97 14.25 6.60
CA THR A 118 -9.83 15.25 7.25
C THR A 118 -9.28 16.66 7.12
#